data_AF-A0A1Y3TPI1-F1
#
_entry.id   AF-A0A1Y3TPI1-F1
#
_cell.length_a   1.000
_cell.length_b   1.000
_cell.length_c   1.000
_cell.angle_alpha   90.00
_cell.angle_beta   90.00
_cell.angle_gamma   90.00
#
_symmetry.space_group_name_H-M   'P 1'
#
loop_
_entity.id
_entity.type
_entity.pdbx_description
1 polymer ?
#
loop_
_entity_poly.entity_id
_entity_poly.type
_entity_poly.pdbx_seq_one_letter_code
_entity_poly.pdbx_strand_id
1 'polypeptide(L)' 'MLSKYQQIYEDLKQKIEKNEIQANTLLPSENELMNIYQSSRDTIRKSLSLLQLTFRN' A
#
# COMPACT_ATOMS: atom_id res chain seq x y z
N MET A 1 -10.82 -4.94 -15.02
CA MET A 1 -10.86 -5.14 -13.56
C MET A 1 -9.42 -5.02 -13.05
N LEU A 2 -9.15 -4.12 -12.10
CA LEU A 2 -7.81 -4.03 -11.50
C LEU A 2 -7.55 -5.28 -10.66
N SER A 3 -6.31 -5.76 -10.67
CA SER A 3 -5.88 -6.82 -9.77
C SER A 3 -5.91 -6.33 -8.32
N LYS A 4 -6.01 -7.26 -7.37
CA LYS A 4 -6.09 -6.93 -5.94
C LYS A 4 -4.89 -6.09 -5.48
N TYR A 5 -3.68 -6.38 -5.95
CA TYR A 5 -2.50 -5.60 -5.56
C TYR A 5 -2.54 -4.16 -6.09
N GLN A 6 -3.11 -3.92 -7.27
CA GLN A 6 -3.27 -2.57 -7.83
C GLN A 6 -4.29 -1.76 -7.03
N GLN A 7 -5.38 -2.38 -6.59
CA GLN A 7 -6.39 -1.72 -5.75
C GLN A 7 -5.79 -1.27 -4.41
N ILE A 8 -5.01 -2.14 -3.76
CA ILE A 8 -4.35 -1.83 -2.48
C ILE A 8 -3.31 -0.71 -2.67
N TYR A 9 -2.55 -0.76 -3.77
CA TYR A 9 -1.61 0.30 -4.11
C TYR A 9 -2.29 1.67 -4.27
N GLU A 10 -3.38 1.75 -5.04
CA GLU A 10 -4.10 3.01 -5.24
C GLU A 10 -4.70 3.53 -3.93
N ASP A 11 -5.25 2.67 -3.09
CA ASP A 11 -5.76 3.06 -1.77
C ASP A 11 -4.67 3.64 -0.87
N LEU A 12 -3.51 2.96 -0.78
CA LEU A 12 -2.37 3.45 0.01
C LEU A 12 -1.82 4.77 -0.55
N LYS A 13 -1.72 4.89 -1.88
CA LYS A 13 -1.29 6.12 -2.54
C LYS A 13 -2.22 7.28 -2.22
N GLN A 14 -3.54 7.08 -2.32
CA GLN A 14 -4.53 8.10 -1.99
C GLN A 14 -4.46 8.53 -0.52
N LYS A 15 -4.26 7.58 0.40
CA LYS A 15 -4.07 7.87 1.84
C LYS A 15 -2.85 8.76 2.10
N ILE A 16 -1.75 8.52 1.37
CA ILE A 16 -0.56 9.37 1.46
C ILE A 16 -0.83 10.74 0.85
N GLU A 17 -1.43 10.82 -0.34
CA GLU A 17 -1.75 12.09 -1.02
C GLU A 17 -2.72 12.97 -0.21
N LYS A 18 -3.65 12.34 0.52
CA LYS A 18 -4.58 13.03 1.42
C LYS A 18 -3.97 13.39 2.78
N ASN A 19 -2.70 13.07 3.03
CA ASN A 19 -2.03 13.19 4.33
C ASN A 19 -2.72 12.41 5.47
N GLU A 20 -3.53 11.39 5.14
CA GLU A 20 -4.05 10.44 6.15
C GLU A 20 -2.91 9.56 6.69
N ILE A 21 -1.96 9.22 5.82
CA ILE A 21 -0.65 8.68 6.18
C ILE A 21 0.36 9.79 5.92
N GLN A 22 0.94 10.34 6.98
CA GLN A 22 1.94 11.39 6.83
C GLN A 22 3.16 10.86 6.06
N ALA A 23 3.64 11.65 5.09
CA ALA A 23 4.90 11.36 4.43
C ALA A 23 6.03 11.22 5.47
N ASN A 24 6.94 10.28 5.26
CA ASN A 24 8.01 9.88 6.20
C ASN A 24 7.55 9.18 7.49
N THR A 25 6.27 8.77 7.60
CA THR A 25 5.84 7.86 8.67
C THR A 25 5.92 6.40 8.26
N LEU A 26 6.04 5.52 9.25
CA LEU A 26 6.02 4.08 9.03
C LEU A 26 4.62 3.66 8.57
N LEU A 27 4.58 2.96 7.44
CA LEU A 27 3.38 2.24 7.02
C LEU A 27 3.05 1.13 8.04
N PRO A 28 1.78 0.71 8.13
CA PRO A 28 1.41 -0.50 8.85
C PRO A 28 2.25 -1.70 8.36
N SER A 29 2.51 -2.65 9.24
CA SER A 29 3.28 -3.85 8.91
C SER A 29 2.58 -4.70 7.84
N GLU A 30 3.34 -5.56 7.15
CA GLU A 30 2.77 -6.48 6.15
C GLU A 30 1.59 -7.29 6.73
N ASN A 31 1.69 -7.77 7.98
CA ASN A 31 0.65 -8.57 8.62
C ASN A 31 -0.62 -7.73 8.92
N GLU A 32 -0.46 -6.47 9.33
CA GLU A 32 -1.60 -5.57 9.52
C GLU A 32 -2.30 -5.28 8.20
N LEU A 33 -1.54 -5.00 7.13
CA LEU A 33 -2.09 -4.77 5.80
C LEU A 33 -2.80 -6.03 5.25
N MET A 34 -2.26 -7.22 5.51
CA MET A 34 -2.94 -8.48 5.15
C MET A 34 -4.32 -8.57 5.80
N ASN A 35 -4.42 -8.21 7.09
CA ASN A 35 -5.69 -8.22 7.82
C ASN A 35 -6.66 -7.13 7.31
N ILE A 36 -6.18 -5.91 7.08
CA ILE A 36 -6.97 -4.78 6.59
C ILE A 36 -7.57 -5.08 5.20
N TYR A 37 -6.73 -5.56 4.27
CA TYR A 37 -7.12 -5.77 2.88
C TYR A 37 -7.59 -7.19 2.57
N GLN A 38 -7.60 -8.07 3.57
CA GLN A 38 -7.91 -9.50 3.45
C GLN A 38 -7.20 -10.12 2.24
N SER A 39 -5.89 -9.94 2.19
CA SER A 39 -5.06 -10.28 1.04
C SER A 39 -3.82 -11.04 1.45
N SER A 40 -3.26 -11.84 0.52
CA SER A 40 -2.04 -12.60 0.79
C SER A 40 -0.82 -11.69 0.96
N ARG A 41 0.19 -12.18 1.68
CA ARG A 41 1.47 -11.47 1.85
C ARG A 41 2.09 -11.08 0.52
N ASP A 42 2.08 -11.97 -0.48
CA ASP A 42 2.61 -11.68 -1.81
C ASP A 42 1.88 -10.52 -2.49
N THR A 43 0.57 -10.44 -2.32
CA THR A 43 -0.24 -9.34 -2.84
C THR A 43 0.14 -8.02 -2.16
N ILE A 44 0.25 -8.02 -0.83
CA ILE A 44 0.69 -6.85 -0.05
C ILE A 44 2.09 -6.41 -0.48
N ARG A 45 3.06 -7.33 -0.59
CA ARG A 45 4.43 -7.02 -1.00
C ARG A 45 4.50 -6.41 -2.39
N LYS A 46 3.69 -6.89 -3.35
CA LYS A 46 3.59 -6.30 -4.69
C LYS A 46 3.05 -4.88 -4.64
N SER A 47 2.00 -4.63 -3.85
CA SER A 47 1.45 -3.28 -3.65
C SER A 47 2.46 -2.33 -3.04
N LEU A 48 3.16 -2.76 -1.98
CA LEU A 48 4.18 -1.98 -1.29
C LEU A 48 5.39 -1.70 -2.17
N SER A 49 5.83 -2.68 -2.97
CA SER A 49 6.94 -2.50 -3.92
C SER A 49 6.60 -1.43 -4.95
N LEU A 50 5.38 -1.44 -5.48
CA LEU A 50 4.91 -0.43 -6.42
C LEU A 50 4.81 0.95 -5.76
N LEU A 51 4.28 1.01 -4.53
CA LEU A 51 4.20 2.24 -3.73
C LEU A 51 5.59 2.85 -3.51
N GLN A 52 6.58 2.03 -3.13
CA GLN A 52 7.95 2.47 -2.92
C GLN A 52 8.61 3.01 -4.19
N LEU A 53 8.31 2.43 -5.35
CA LEU A 53 8.80 2.93 -6.64
C LEU A 53 8.19 4.29 -6.98
N THR A 54 6.91 4.50 -6.69
CA THR A 54 6.19 5.76 -6.98
C THR A 54 6.76 6.96 -6.22
N PHE A 55 7.15 6.79 -4.95
CA PHE A 55 7.61 7.89 -4.09
C PHE A 55 9.15 8.00 -3.99
N ARG A 56 9.90 7.35 -4.88
CA ARG A 56 11.38 7.40 -4.88
C ARG A 56 11.96 8.63 -5.60
N ASN A 57 11.15 9.45 -6.27
CA ASN A 57 11.58 10.64 -7.04
C ASN A 57 11.27 11.95 -6.33
#